data_AF-A0A7G1IEC0-F1
#
_entry.id   AF-A0A7G1IEC0-F1
#
_cell.length_a   1.000
_cell.length_b   1.000
_cell.length_c   1.000
_cell.angle_alpha   90.00
_cell.angle_beta   90.00
_cell.angle_gamma   90.00
#
_symmetry.space_group_name_H-M   'P 1'
#
loop_
_entity.id
_entity.type
_entity.pdbx_description
1 polymer ?
#
loop_
_entity_poly.entity_id
_entity_poly.type
_entity_poly.pdbx_seq_one_letter_code
_entity_poly.pdbx_strand_id
1 'polypeptide(L)'
;MATFHTSTTKSLTLTVFQGILRPMHEKIVGRIAVSDLARRWQMEALGSDAVEIPNGVDVAYFATASPLDGYPRPGKTVLFLGRYDEPRKGMAVLLAALPAVLQRFPEVQLLIVGRGDEDQLRSQAGRLAEHMRFLGQVDDAGKASAMRGADVYCAPNTGGESFGIVLVEAMAAGTPVVASDLDAFRRVLRDGELGCLVPVGPRIHRPPRWPVR
;
A
#
# COMPACT_ATOMS: atom_id res chain seq x y z
N MET A 1 -25.31 -5.12 9.62
CA MET A 1 -24.01 -5.42 8.98
C MET A 1 -22.92 -4.79 9.81
N ALA A 2 -21.84 -5.52 10.08
CA ALA A 2 -20.64 -4.98 10.72
C ALA A 2 -19.44 -5.32 9.83
N THR A 3 -18.66 -4.33 9.45
CA THR A 3 -17.42 -4.49 8.68
C THR A 3 -16.23 -4.39 9.64
N PHE A 4 -15.36 -5.39 9.65
CA PHE A 4 -14.19 -5.42 10.52
C PHE A 4 -12.95 -4.99 9.72
N HIS A 5 -12.36 -3.85 10.13
CA HIS A 5 -11.17 -3.26 9.54
C HIS A 5 -10.00 -3.29 10.53
N THR A 6 -9.47 -4.45 10.92
CA THR A 6 -8.29 -4.50 11.82
C THR A 6 -7.32 -5.65 11.54
N SER A 7 -6.03 -5.36 11.70
CA SER A 7 -4.89 -6.29 11.65
C SER A 7 -4.10 -6.25 12.97
N THR A 8 -4.79 -6.30 14.11
CA THR A 8 -4.14 -6.18 15.43
C THR A 8 -4.04 -7.55 16.10
N THR A 9 -2.84 -8.10 16.14
CA THR A 9 -2.52 -9.30 16.92
C THR A 9 -2.29 -8.96 18.38
N LYS A 10 -3.13 -9.56 19.24
CA LYS A 10 -3.08 -9.70 20.71
C LYS A 10 -3.45 -8.48 21.56
N SER A 11 -4.54 -8.66 22.31
CA SER A 11 -4.63 -8.22 23.70
C SER A 11 -5.39 -9.27 24.51
N LEU A 12 -4.80 -9.72 25.62
CA LEU A 12 -5.44 -10.59 26.62
C LEU A 12 -6.71 -9.96 27.23
N THR A 13 -6.91 -8.64 27.06
CA THR A 13 -8.09 -7.93 27.57
C THR A 13 -9.37 -8.24 26.78
N LEU A 14 -9.27 -8.77 25.56
CA LEU A 14 -10.45 -9.10 24.73
C LEU A 14 -11.15 -10.40 25.15
N THR A 15 -10.43 -11.36 25.73
CA THR A 15 -11.00 -12.65 26.14
C THR A 15 -12.05 -12.49 27.26
N VAL A 16 -11.87 -11.50 28.13
CA VAL A 16 -12.81 -11.19 29.22
C VAL A 16 -14.10 -10.53 28.69
N PHE A 17 -14.03 -9.80 27.58
CA PHE A 17 -15.20 -9.12 26.98
C PHE A 17 -16.06 -10.02 26.05
N GLN A 18 -15.56 -11.19 25.65
CA GLN A 18 -16.32 -12.12 24.78
C GLN A 18 -17.60 -12.66 25.42
N GLY A 19 -17.61 -12.86 26.76
CA GLY A 19 -18.79 -13.34 27.47
C GLY A 19 -19.96 -12.34 27.49
N ILE A 20 -19.65 -11.04 27.53
CA ILE A 20 -20.64 -9.96 27.62
C ILE A 20 -21.19 -9.59 26.22
N LEU A 21 -20.40 -9.76 25.16
CA LEU A 21 -20.79 -9.41 23.78
C LEU A 21 -21.49 -10.55 23.02
N ARG A 22 -21.57 -11.75 23.59
CA ARG A 22 -22.19 -12.94 22.99
C ARG A 22 -23.63 -12.72 22.48
N PRO A 23 -24.54 -12.04 23.21
CA PRO A 23 -25.91 -11.81 22.74
C PRO A 23 -25.99 -10.80 21.57
N MET A 24 -24.99 -9.94 21.41
CA MET A 24 -24.92 -8.98 20.30
C MET A 24 -24.34 -9.63 19.03
N HIS A 25 -23.45 -10.61 19.17
CA HIS A 25 -22.87 -11.34 18.05
C HIS A 25 -23.85 -12.31 17.38
N GLU A 26 -24.77 -12.92 18.12
CA GLU A 26 -25.81 -13.82 17.57
C GLU A 26 -26.82 -13.09 16.66
N LYS A 27 -26.94 -11.77 16.76
CA LYS A 27 -27.83 -10.95 15.89
C LYS A 27 -27.21 -10.57 14.55
N ILE A 28 -25.95 -10.93 14.30
CA ILE A 28 -25.25 -10.60 13.05
C ILE A 28 -25.46 -11.75 12.04
N VAL A 29 -26.44 -11.57 11.15
CA VAL A 29 -26.84 -12.54 10.11
C VAL A 29 -25.85 -12.59 8.93
N GLY A 30 -25.03 -11.54 8.73
CA GLY A 30 -24.03 -11.49 7.66
C GLY A 30 -22.73 -10.85 8.14
N ARG A 31 -21.63 -11.59 8.00
CA ARG A 31 -20.26 -11.17 8.34
C ARG A 31 -19.44 -11.09 7.06
N ILE A 32 -18.98 -9.88 6.73
CA ILE A 32 -18.17 -9.61 5.55
C ILE A 32 -16.73 -9.40 6.02
N ALA A 33 -15.82 -10.22 5.51
CA ALA A 33 -14.39 -10.03 5.68
C ALA A 33 -13.82 -9.32 4.45
N VAL A 34 -13.05 -8.24 4.66
CA VAL A 34 -12.47 -7.46 3.56
C VAL A 34 -11.16 -8.07 3.02
N SER A 35 -10.66 -9.13 3.66
CA SER A 35 -9.55 -9.95 3.19
C SER A 35 -9.54 -11.32 3.87
N ASP A 36 -8.86 -12.32 3.30
CA ASP A 36 -8.70 -13.63 3.95
C ASP A 36 -8.02 -13.56 5.33
N LEU A 37 -7.19 -12.55 5.59
CA LEU A 37 -6.61 -12.36 6.92
C LEU A 37 -7.68 -11.94 7.93
N ALA A 38 -8.56 -11.02 7.54
CA ALA A 38 -9.72 -10.65 8.34
C ALA A 38 -10.69 -11.83 8.50
N ARG A 39 -10.86 -12.64 7.45
CA ARG A 39 -11.68 -13.86 7.47
C ARG A 39 -11.11 -14.89 8.44
N ARG A 40 -9.80 -15.18 8.38
CA ARG A 40 -9.13 -16.11 9.29
C ARG A 40 -9.22 -15.65 10.74
N TRP A 41 -8.98 -14.36 11.02
CA TRP A 41 -9.18 -13.83 12.36
C TRP A 41 -10.63 -13.97 12.83
N GLN A 42 -11.60 -13.71 11.96
CA GLN A 42 -13.02 -13.83 12.27
C GLN A 42 -13.46 -15.29 12.46
N MET A 43 -12.95 -16.22 11.66
CA MET A 43 -13.21 -17.65 11.81
C MET A 43 -12.57 -18.19 13.09
N GLU A 44 -11.32 -17.84 13.38
CA GLU A 44 -10.59 -18.27 14.59
C GLU A 44 -11.15 -17.64 15.88
N ALA A 45 -11.57 -16.37 15.84
CA ALA A 45 -12.05 -15.66 17.03
C ALA A 45 -13.56 -15.80 17.27
N LEU A 46 -14.37 -16.06 16.23
CA LEU A 46 -15.84 -16.03 16.31
C LEU A 46 -16.54 -17.29 15.77
N GLY A 47 -15.81 -18.27 15.22
CA GLY A 47 -16.33 -19.60 14.90
C GLY A 47 -17.44 -19.65 13.85
N SER A 48 -17.47 -18.73 12.88
CA SER A 48 -18.55 -18.65 11.88
C SER A 48 -18.06 -18.43 10.46
N ASP A 49 -18.79 -18.96 9.47
CA ASP A 49 -18.58 -18.69 8.05
C ASP A 49 -18.74 -17.20 7.72
N ALA A 50 -17.72 -16.62 7.08
CA ALA A 50 -17.73 -15.25 6.59
C ALA A 50 -17.39 -15.24 5.10
N VAL A 51 -18.11 -14.42 4.33
CA VAL A 51 -17.86 -14.22 2.89
C VAL A 51 -16.81 -13.13 2.73
N GLU A 52 -15.78 -13.40 1.92
CA GLU A 52 -14.79 -12.39 1.55
C GLU A 52 -15.39 -11.48 0.47
N ILE A 53 -15.60 -10.21 0.80
CA ILE A 53 -15.97 -9.18 -0.18
C ILE A 53 -14.88 -8.12 -0.13
N PRO A 54 -14.07 -7.99 -1.20
CA PRO A 54 -12.99 -7.02 -1.25
C PRO A 54 -13.52 -5.58 -1.22
N ASN A 55 -12.69 -4.63 -0.78
CA ASN A 55 -13.03 -3.21 -0.91
C ASN A 55 -13.10 -2.83 -2.40
N GLY A 56 -14.17 -2.13 -2.78
CA GLY A 56 -14.31 -1.58 -4.13
C GLY A 56 -13.46 -0.33 -4.35
N VAL A 57 -13.12 -0.07 -5.60
CA VAL A 57 -12.52 1.19 -6.06
C VAL A 57 -13.39 1.79 -7.17
N ASP A 58 -13.50 3.11 -7.22
CA ASP A 58 -14.05 3.80 -8.39
C ASP A 58 -12.99 3.85 -9.49
N VAL A 59 -13.01 2.88 -10.41
CA VAL A 59 -12.00 2.76 -11.46
C VAL A 59 -11.98 3.99 -12.37
N ALA A 60 -13.16 4.50 -12.74
CA ALA A 60 -13.27 5.64 -13.66
C ALA A 60 -12.64 6.89 -13.04
N TYR A 61 -12.88 7.11 -11.74
CA TYR A 61 -12.31 8.23 -10.99
C TYR A 61 -10.78 8.32 -11.11
N PHE A 62 -10.07 7.19 -10.93
CA PHE A 62 -8.61 7.16 -11.05
C PHE A 62 -8.14 7.16 -12.51
N ALA A 63 -8.82 6.44 -13.40
CA ALA A 63 -8.42 6.31 -14.80
C ALA A 63 -8.52 7.63 -15.58
N THR A 64 -9.54 8.44 -15.28
CA THR A 64 -9.81 9.73 -15.95
C THR A 64 -9.27 10.94 -15.19
N ALA A 65 -8.53 10.73 -14.10
CA ALA A 65 -7.91 11.83 -13.38
C ALA A 65 -6.93 12.60 -14.29
N SER A 66 -6.85 13.92 -14.12
CA SER A 66 -5.78 14.71 -14.75
C SER A 66 -4.50 14.53 -13.93
N PRO A 67 -3.34 14.27 -14.54
CA PRO A 67 -2.06 14.31 -13.84
C PRO A 67 -1.84 15.67 -13.15
N LEU A 68 -0.99 15.69 -12.13
CA LEU A 68 -0.51 16.94 -11.55
C LEU A 68 0.22 17.79 -12.59
N ASP A 69 0.22 19.11 -12.41
CA ASP A 69 0.97 20.02 -13.28
C ASP A 69 2.46 19.67 -13.32
N GLY A 70 2.99 19.58 -14.54
CA GLY A 70 4.37 19.16 -14.80
C GLY A 70 4.60 17.64 -14.83
N TYR A 71 3.53 16.83 -14.83
CA TYR A 71 3.60 15.38 -15.00
C TYR A 71 2.87 14.90 -16.27
N PRO A 72 3.30 13.77 -16.86
CA PRO A 72 4.46 12.96 -16.49
C PRO A 72 5.79 13.68 -16.75
N ARG A 73 6.81 13.39 -15.93
CA ARG A 73 8.14 14.02 -16.06
C ARG A 73 9.01 13.26 -17.07
N PRO A 74 9.81 13.94 -17.90
CA PRO A 74 10.80 13.27 -18.75
C PRO A 74 11.77 12.38 -17.95
N GLY A 75 12.22 12.87 -16.79
CA GLY A 75 13.15 12.18 -15.89
C GLY A 75 12.58 11.01 -15.09
N LYS A 76 11.29 10.67 -15.26
CA LYS A 76 10.55 9.65 -14.51
C LYS A 76 10.17 10.04 -13.07
N THR A 77 9.07 9.47 -12.60
CA THR A 77 8.52 9.68 -11.25
C THR A 77 8.21 8.34 -10.58
N VAL A 78 8.80 8.12 -9.41
CA VAL A 78 8.45 7.05 -8.48
C VAL A 78 7.52 7.64 -7.42
N LEU A 79 6.31 7.11 -7.31
CA LEU A 79 5.34 7.52 -6.28
C LEU A 79 5.46 6.63 -5.04
N PHE A 80 5.59 7.27 -3.87
CA PHE A 80 5.34 6.66 -2.57
C PHE A 80 4.06 7.28 -1.98
N LEU A 81 3.18 6.44 -1.45
CA LEU A 81 1.96 6.87 -0.77
C LEU A 81 1.84 6.21 0.59
N GLY A 82 1.79 7.03 1.64
CA GLY A 82 1.53 6.60 2.99
C GLY A 82 2.20 7.48 4.03
N ARG A 83 2.00 7.09 5.29
CA ARG A 83 2.67 7.68 6.44
C ARG A 83 4.13 7.24 6.47
N TYR A 84 5.04 8.11 6.03
CA TYR A 84 6.45 7.75 5.84
C TYR A 84 7.27 7.79 7.14
N ASP A 85 6.70 8.30 8.22
CA ASP A 85 7.17 8.17 9.60
C ASP A 85 6.96 6.76 10.16
N GLU A 86 5.97 6.01 9.66
CA GLU A 86 5.69 4.64 10.10
C GLU A 86 6.66 3.63 9.46
N PRO A 87 7.52 2.93 10.24
CA PRO A 87 8.51 2.00 9.69
C PRO A 87 7.91 0.88 8.82
N ARG A 88 6.68 0.46 9.14
CA ARG A 88 5.95 -0.57 8.37
C ARG A 88 5.65 -0.18 6.93
N LYS A 89 5.60 1.13 6.62
CA LYS A 89 5.38 1.64 5.26
C LYS A 89 6.63 1.57 4.40
N GLY A 90 7.80 1.31 4.99
CA GLY A 90 9.00 0.94 4.26
C GLY A 90 9.71 2.09 3.54
N MET A 91 9.52 3.34 3.96
CA MET A 91 10.25 4.48 3.39
C MET A 91 11.77 4.26 3.43
N ALA A 92 12.29 3.67 4.52
CA ALA A 92 13.72 3.33 4.63
C ALA A 92 14.21 2.36 3.53
N VAL A 93 13.36 1.42 3.09
CA VAL A 93 13.70 0.48 2.01
C VAL A 93 13.81 1.22 0.67
N LEU A 94 12.86 2.13 0.40
CA LEU A 94 12.87 2.93 -0.82
C LEU A 94 14.05 3.91 -0.84
N LEU A 95 14.35 4.55 0.28
CA LEU A 95 15.50 5.46 0.41
C LEU A 95 16.83 4.72 0.20
N ALA A 96 16.95 3.49 0.71
CA ALA A 96 18.12 2.65 0.48
C ALA A 96 18.28 2.20 -0.99
N ALA A 97 17.17 2.07 -1.74
CA ALA A 97 17.18 1.71 -3.16
C ALA A 97 17.46 2.89 -4.10
N LEU A 98 17.12 4.12 -3.67
CA LEU A 98 17.18 5.32 -4.49
C LEU A 98 18.56 5.59 -5.15
N PRO A 99 19.72 5.37 -4.49
CA PRO A 99 21.03 5.53 -5.14
C PRO A 99 21.22 4.65 -6.38
N ALA A 100 20.75 3.40 -6.35
CA ALA A 100 20.86 2.49 -7.49
C ALA A 100 19.91 2.89 -8.62
N VAL A 101 18.73 3.41 -8.29
CA VAL A 101 17.79 3.97 -9.29
C VAL A 101 18.41 5.19 -9.97
N LEU A 102 19.05 6.08 -9.21
CA LEU A 102 19.69 7.29 -9.73
C LEU A 102 20.86 7.01 -10.67
N GLN A 103 21.59 5.90 -10.48
CA GLN A 103 22.63 5.48 -11.43
C GLN A 103 22.06 5.19 -12.82
N ARG A 104 20.80 4.73 -12.90
CA ARG A 104 20.14 4.41 -14.16
C ARG A 104 19.25 5.54 -14.70
N PHE A 105 18.63 6.29 -13.80
CA PHE A 105 17.73 7.41 -14.08
C PHE A 105 18.15 8.62 -13.25
N PRO A 106 19.16 9.40 -13.72
CA PRO A 106 19.72 10.50 -12.94
C PRO A 106 18.73 11.63 -12.63
N GLU A 107 17.68 11.79 -13.43
CA GLU A 107 16.67 12.84 -13.28
C GLU A 107 15.38 12.37 -12.57
N VAL A 108 15.38 11.15 -12.04
CA VAL A 108 14.21 10.56 -11.37
C VAL A 108 13.81 11.39 -10.15
N GLN A 109 12.51 11.53 -9.97
CA GLN A 109 11.92 12.12 -8.78
C GLN A 109 11.20 11.07 -7.96
N LEU A 110 11.44 11.10 -6.65
CA LEU A 110 10.62 10.42 -5.66
C LEU A 110 9.52 11.38 -5.20
N LEU A 111 8.28 11.15 -5.67
CA LEU A 111 7.09 11.88 -5.27
C LEU A 111 6.48 11.22 -4.02
N ILE A 112 6.35 11.98 -2.93
CA ILE A 112 5.94 11.47 -1.62
C ILE A 112 4.61 12.11 -1.24
N VAL A 113 3.60 11.26 -1.07
CA VAL A 113 2.24 11.63 -0.69
C VAL A 113 1.89 11.01 0.65
N GLY A 114 1.53 11.83 1.63
CA GLY A 114 1.16 11.40 2.98
C GLY A 114 1.75 12.29 4.07
N ARG A 115 1.37 11.99 5.33
CA ARG A 115 1.91 12.66 6.51
C ARG A 115 3.25 12.07 6.93
N GLY A 116 4.09 12.90 7.53
CA GLY A 116 5.31 12.51 8.22
C GLY A 116 6.18 13.72 8.49
N ASP A 117 7.36 13.49 9.07
CA ASP A 117 8.35 14.53 9.34
C ASP A 117 9.27 14.70 8.11
N GLU A 118 9.01 15.74 7.31
CA GLU A 118 9.76 16.03 6.09
C GLU A 118 11.22 16.38 6.40
N ASP A 119 11.48 17.18 7.45
CA ASP A 119 12.84 17.61 7.82
C ASP A 119 13.68 16.42 8.26
N GLN A 120 13.10 15.52 9.06
CA GLN A 120 13.76 14.28 9.46
C GLN A 120 14.09 13.41 8.24
N LEU A 121 13.14 13.24 7.31
CA LEU A 121 13.36 12.39 6.14
C LEU A 121 14.39 13.01 5.19
N ARG A 122 14.37 14.33 4.99
CA ARG A 122 15.40 15.05 4.20
C ARG A 122 16.78 14.91 4.82
N SER A 123 16.88 15.04 6.14
CA SER A 123 18.13 14.84 6.89
C SER A 123 18.69 13.42 6.69
N GLN A 124 17.83 12.40 6.80
CA GLN A 124 18.20 11.00 6.52
C GLN A 124 18.63 10.76 5.07
N ALA A 125 17.99 11.44 4.12
CA ALA A 125 18.28 11.32 2.70
C ALA A 125 19.60 11.99 2.28
N GLY A 126 20.06 12.99 3.04
CA GLY A 126 21.24 13.79 2.70
C GLY A 126 21.12 14.39 1.30
N ARG A 127 22.12 14.17 0.44
CA ARG A 127 22.10 14.66 -0.95
C ARG A 127 20.91 14.15 -1.77
N LEU A 128 20.36 12.97 -1.44
CA LEU A 128 19.24 12.39 -2.18
C LEU A 128 17.95 13.22 -2.04
N ALA A 129 17.87 14.10 -1.04
CA ALA A 129 16.74 15.00 -0.83
C ALA A 129 16.45 15.92 -2.03
N GLU A 130 17.43 16.16 -2.91
CA GLU A 130 17.26 16.93 -4.15
C GLU A 130 16.32 16.24 -5.15
N HIS A 131 16.19 14.91 -5.06
CA HIS A 131 15.31 14.11 -5.91
C HIS A 131 13.92 13.92 -5.29
N MET A 132 13.65 14.48 -4.11
CA MET A 132 12.42 14.23 -3.36
C MET A 132 11.46 15.40 -3.45
N ARG A 133 10.22 15.12 -3.81
CA ARG A 133 9.12 16.10 -3.79
C ARG A 133 8.01 15.62 -2.85
N PHE A 134 7.71 16.45 -1.87
CA PHE A 134 6.67 16.19 -0.88
C PHE A 134 5.41 16.95 -1.27
N LEU A 135 4.26 16.26 -1.32
CA LEU A 135 2.95 16.90 -1.45
C LEU A 135 2.22 17.01 -0.11
N GLY A 136 2.78 16.42 0.96
CA GLY A 136 2.09 16.26 2.23
C GLY A 136 0.85 15.37 2.09
N GLN A 137 -0.12 15.57 2.98
CA GLN A 137 -1.43 14.94 2.81
C GLN A 137 -2.26 15.73 1.81
N VAL A 138 -2.70 15.06 0.76
CA VAL A 138 -3.62 15.56 -0.25
C VAL A 138 -5.01 14.97 -0.07
N ASP A 139 -6.00 15.57 -0.73
CA ASP A 139 -7.33 15.00 -0.88
C ASP A 139 -7.36 13.86 -1.92
N ASP A 140 -8.52 13.24 -2.11
CA ASP A 140 -8.65 12.12 -3.05
C ASP A 140 -8.37 12.51 -4.50
N ALA A 141 -8.67 13.76 -4.89
CA ALA A 141 -8.39 14.27 -6.22
C ALA A 141 -6.88 14.41 -6.44
N GLY A 142 -6.16 15.03 -5.50
CA GLY A 142 -4.70 15.14 -5.54
C GLY A 142 -4.03 13.76 -5.50
N LYS A 143 -4.60 12.80 -4.77
CA LYS A 143 -4.14 11.41 -4.74
C LYS A 143 -4.26 10.76 -6.13
N ALA A 144 -5.44 10.85 -6.75
CA ALA A 144 -5.67 10.28 -8.08
C ALA A 144 -4.77 10.92 -9.14
N SER A 145 -4.62 12.25 -9.12
CA SER A 145 -3.70 12.99 -9.99
C SER A 145 -2.24 12.59 -9.81
N ALA A 146 -1.80 12.39 -8.56
CA ALA A 146 -0.44 11.94 -8.26
C ALA A 146 -0.18 10.52 -8.78
N MET A 147 -1.13 9.60 -8.60
CA MET A 147 -1.03 8.25 -9.14
C MET A 147 -0.96 8.28 -10.66
N ARG A 148 -1.88 8.99 -11.31
CA ARG A 148 -2.01 9.04 -12.76
C ARG A 148 -0.80 9.65 -13.48
N GLY A 149 -0.11 10.57 -12.81
CA GLY A 149 1.10 11.24 -13.32
C GLY A 149 2.41 10.51 -13.02
N ALA A 150 2.40 9.48 -12.18
CA ALA A 150 3.60 8.71 -11.82
C ALA A 150 3.92 7.64 -12.88
N ASP A 151 5.21 7.34 -13.06
CA ASP A 151 5.65 6.24 -13.94
C ASP A 151 5.60 4.89 -13.22
N VAL A 152 5.69 4.89 -11.89
CA VAL A 152 5.58 3.70 -11.06
C VAL A 152 5.10 4.06 -9.66
N TYR A 153 4.19 3.27 -9.10
CA TYR A 153 3.86 3.29 -7.69
C TYR A 153 4.68 2.23 -6.96
N CYS A 154 5.40 2.64 -5.91
CA CYS A 154 6.18 1.76 -5.07
C CYS A 154 5.53 1.58 -3.69
N ALA A 155 5.21 0.33 -3.34
CA ALA A 155 4.68 -0.08 -2.04
C ALA A 155 5.68 -0.96 -1.28
N PRO A 156 6.74 -0.38 -0.68
CA PRO A 156 7.85 -1.12 -0.06
C PRO A 156 7.52 -1.58 1.38
N ASN A 157 6.24 -1.78 1.71
CA ASN A 157 5.80 -2.09 3.07
C ASN A 157 6.55 -3.32 3.64
N THR A 158 6.90 -3.27 4.92
CA THR A 158 7.57 -4.39 5.60
C THR A 158 6.58 -5.32 6.32
N GLY A 159 5.31 -4.92 6.41
CA GLY A 159 4.23 -5.73 6.97
C GLY A 159 2.99 -4.91 7.34
N GLY A 160 2.04 -5.56 8.00
CA GLY A 160 0.86 -4.89 8.59
C GLY A 160 -0.08 -4.27 7.56
N GLU A 161 -0.23 -4.92 6.41
CA GLU A 161 -1.16 -4.51 5.36
C GLU A 161 -2.29 -5.54 5.23
N SER A 162 -3.53 -5.05 5.21
CA SER A 162 -4.71 -5.91 5.30
C SER A 162 -5.31 -6.25 3.93
N PHE A 163 -5.31 -5.28 3.02
CA PHE A 163 -5.96 -5.42 1.71
C PHE A 163 -5.11 -4.89 0.56
N GLY A 164 -4.35 -3.81 0.77
CA GLY A 164 -3.59 -3.18 -0.30
C GLY A 164 -4.45 -2.37 -1.27
N ILE A 165 -5.46 -1.65 -0.76
CA ILE A 165 -6.36 -0.81 -1.59
C ILE A 165 -5.58 0.18 -2.47
N VAL A 166 -4.47 0.71 -1.96
CA VAL A 166 -3.64 1.68 -2.68
C VAL A 166 -3.02 1.07 -3.95
N LEU A 167 -2.75 -0.24 -3.97
CA LEU A 167 -2.28 -0.92 -5.18
C LEU A 167 -3.41 -0.97 -6.22
N VAL A 168 -4.63 -1.26 -5.78
CA VAL A 168 -5.81 -1.29 -6.64
C VAL A 168 -6.11 0.10 -7.20
N GLU A 169 -5.98 1.16 -6.40
CA GLU A 169 -6.08 2.56 -6.84
C GLU A 169 -5.01 2.90 -7.89
N ALA A 170 -3.75 2.49 -7.67
CA ALA A 170 -2.66 2.71 -8.63
C ALA A 170 -2.90 1.94 -9.94
N MET A 171 -3.38 0.70 -9.87
CA MET A 171 -3.78 -0.09 -11.05
C MET A 171 -4.94 0.57 -11.80
N ALA A 172 -5.94 1.10 -11.08
CA ALA A 172 -7.06 1.83 -11.67
C ALA A 172 -6.60 3.12 -12.37
N ALA A 173 -5.58 3.79 -11.84
CA ALA A 173 -4.94 4.94 -12.48
C ALA A 173 -4.10 4.56 -13.73
N GLY A 174 -3.92 3.26 -14.00
CA GLY A 174 -3.05 2.77 -15.08
C GLY A 174 -1.56 2.86 -14.75
N THR A 175 -1.20 2.99 -13.47
CA THR A 175 0.17 3.17 -13.01
C THR A 175 0.78 1.82 -12.64
N PRO A 176 1.93 1.43 -13.23
CA PRO A 176 2.63 0.20 -12.87
C PRO A 176 2.94 0.13 -11.38
N VAL A 177 2.80 -1.06 -10.79
CA VAL A 177 2.99 -1.30 -9.36
C VAL A 177 4.23 -2.15 -9.11
N VAL A 178 5.09 -1.68 -8.20
CA VAL A 178 6.16 -2.47 -7.58
C VAL A 178 5.85 -2.55 -6.08
N ALA A 179 5.59 -3.73 -5.57
CA ALA A 179 5.17 -3.93 -4.19
C ALA A 179 6.02 -4.98 -3.48
N SER A 180 6.12 -4.86 -2.16
CA SER A 180 6.66 -5.92 -1.32
C SER A 180 5.87 -7.22 -1.48
N ASP A 181 6.53 -8.35 -1.28
CA ASP A 181 5.94 -9.68 -1.38
C ASP A 181 5.21 -10.07 -0.08
N LEU A 182 4.18 -9.27 0.24
CA LEU A 182 3.25 -9.52 1.34
C LEU A 182 2.04 -10.28 0.80
N ASP A 183 1.46 -11.18 1.61
CA ASP A 183 0.29 -11.98 1.22
C ASP A 183 -0.83 -11.11 0.62
N ALA A 184 -1.15 -9.97 1.25
CA ALA A 184 -2.18 -9.04 0.76
C ALA A 184 -1.84 -8.48 -0.63
N PHE A 185 -0.58 -8.07 -0.86
CA PHE A 185 -0.13 -7.51 -2.13
C PHE A 185 -0.02 -8.56 -3.23
N ARG A 186 0.48 -9.75 -2.90
CA ARG A 186 0.54 -10.90 -3.79
C ARG A 186 -0.82 -11.24 -4.38
N ARG A 187 -1.88 -11.20 -3.56
CA ARG A 187 -3.26 -11.47 -3.99
C ARG A 187 -3.77 -10.40 -4.97
N VAL A 188 -3.57 -9.13 -4.63
CA VAL A 188 -3.97 -8.00 -5.50
C VAL A 188 -3.26 -8.08 -6.84
N LEU A 189 -1.96 -8.39 -6.83
CA LEU A 189 -1.13 -8.45 -8.03
C LEU A 189 -1.16 -9.81 -8.75
N ARG A 190 -2.05 -10.74 -8.34
CA ARG A 190 -2.18 -12.10 -8.88
C ARG A 190 -0.81 -12.80 -9.02
N ASP A 191 -0.12 -12.97 -7.90
CA ASP A 191 1.19 -13.63 -7.84
C ASP A 191 2.27 -12.99 -8.75
N GLY A 192 2.10 -11.72 -9.09
CA GLY A 192 3.01 -10.94 -9.93
C GLY A 192 2.61 -10.85 -11.40
N GLU A 193 1.44 -11.38 -11.78
CA GLU A 193 0.91 -11.22 -13.14
C GLU A 193 0.51 -9.76 -13.45
N LEU A 194 0.13 -8.98 -12.44
CA LEU A 194 -0.36 -7.60 -12.61
C LEU A 194 0.61 -6.53 -12.10
N GLY A 195 1.79 -6.92 -11.62
CA GLY A 195 2.80 -6.01 -11.07
C GLY A 195 4.03 -6.76 -10.57
N CYS A 196 5.04 -6.03 -10.12
CA CYS A 196 6.30 -6.61 -9.67
C CYS A 196 6.27 -6.84 -8.15
N LEU A 197 6.48 -8.08 -7.71
CA LEU A 197 6.64 -8.43 -6.28
C LEU A 197 8.12 -8.49 -5.90
N VAL A 198 8.46 -7.89 -4.76
CA VAL A 198 9.84 -7.80 -4.24
C VAL A 198 9.92 -8.41 -2.84
N PRO A 199 10.87 -9.32 -2.55
CA PRO A 199 10.99 -9.92 -1.23
C PRO A 199 11.13 -8.89 -0.09
N VAL A 200 10.49 -9.16 1.04
CA VAL A 200 10.68 -8.37 2.28
C VAL A 200 11.90 -8.88 3.03
N GLY A 201 12.79 -7.97 3.45
CA GLY A 201 13.98 -8.28 4.25
C GLY A 201 15.29 -8.38 3.44
N PRO A 202 16.41 -8.71 4.10
CA PRO A 202 17.72 -8.71 3.46
C PRO A 202 17.82 -9.82 2.40
N ARG A 203 17.84 -9.39 1.13
CA ARG A 203 18.22 -10.09 -0.11
C ARG A 203 18.02 -11.61 -0.09
N ILE A 204 16.83 -12.06 -0.49
CA ILE A 204 16.69 -13.38 -1.13
C ILE A 204 16.78 -13.15 -2.64
N HIS A 205 17.79 -13.75 -3.27
CA HIS A 205 18.14 -13.57 -4.68
C HIS A 205 17.07 -14.22 -5.59
N ARG A 206 15.89 -13.59 -5.72
CA ARG A 206 14.96 -13.85 -6.82
C ARG A 206 14.91 -12.62 -7.71
N PRO A 207 15.26 -12.74 -9.00
CA PRO A 207 15.12 -11.61 -9.91
C PRO A 207 13.64 -11.20 -9.97
N PRO A 208 13.34 -9.90 -9.98
CA PRO A 208 11.96 -9.41 -10.11
C PRO A 208 11.36 -9.96 -11.41
N ARG A 209 10.20 -10.60 -11.31
CA ARG A 209 9.44 -11.04 -12.48
C ARG A 209 8.61 -9.86 -12.96
N TRP A 210 8.95 -9.36 -14.14
CA TRP A 210 8.09 -8.41 -14.84
C TRP A 210 7.02 -9.20 -15.60
N PRO A 211 5.75 -8.76 -15.58
CA PRO A 211 4.74 -9.33 -16.44
C PRO A 211 5.16 -9.15 -17.90
N VAL A 212 5.00 -10.22 -18.69
CA VAL A 212 5.26 -10.20 -20.13
C VAL A 212 4.17 -9.36 -20.78
N ARG A 213 4.56 -8.35 -21.57
CA ARG A 213 3.64 -7.50 -22.33
C ARG A 213 2.98 -8.27 -23.46
#